data_AF-A0A932PXD4-F1
#
_entry.id   AF-A0A932PXD4-F1
#
_cell.length_a   1.000
_cell.length_b   1.000
_cell.length_c   1.000
_cell.angle_alpha   90.00
_cell.angle_beta   90.00
_cell.angle_gamma   90.00
#
_symmetry.space_group_name_H-M   'P 1'
#
loop_
_entity.id
_entity.type
_entity.pdbx_description
1 polymer ?
#
loop_
_entity_poly.entity_id
_entity_poly.type
_entity_poly.pdbx_seq_one_letter_code
_entity_poly.pdbx_strand_id
1 'polypeptide(L)'
;MDKKTFALIVLGLGLRLFLIFPGPLESRVEFFTNKADLRNYYWPAQAAQSGANPYALWASGASGEFRADMAPLELAIYVATVAVWNDPRALQILFALCDALNIFLLGVLLQQSRLRAPFQIFYALGPLTVYNFVLVPQDKTILLSLSFLIFILLTRINGLRHTQSISANLPITRASYLEFAIILLAAILAAFKWLSVFYLLPLLLFISKDARAFIKYAILFGAIIALAHLPWFTTWSYVYEFRANRVGNPSHIAFAALLREAGWFDSRLLIAGLAISLLIIYLFFLRRRLDIFETIALSAGAGILWTPDMDPVHLSI
;
A
#
# COMPACT_ATOMS: atom_id res chain seq x y z
N MET A 1 25.40 -6.32 -3.41
CA MET A 1 24.66 -5.98 -2.18
C MET A 1 25.65 -5.82 -1.04
N ASP A 2 25.52 -4.77 -0.22
CA ASP A 2 26.37 -4.57 0.97
C ASP A 2 26.10 -5.67 2.01
N LYS A 3 27.16 -6.19 2.63
CA LYS A 3 27.10 -7.17 3.73
C LYS A 3 26.20 -6.70 4.88
N LYS A 4 26.19 -5.40 5.21
CA LYS A 4 25.32 -4.85 6.27
C LYS A 4 23.85 -4.97 5.93
N THR A 5 23.46 -4.59 4.71
CA THR A 5 22.06 -4.75 4.24
C THR A 5 21.64 -6.21 4.24
N PHE A 6 22.50 -7.12 3.78
CA PHE A 6 22.21 -8.55 3.82
C PHE A 6 22.00 -9.06 5.26
N ALA A 7 22.89 -8.69 6.18
CA ALA A 7 22.74 -9.06 7.59
C ALA A 7 21.43 -8.53 8.19
N LEU A 8 21.03 -7.28 7.88
CA LEU A 8 19.77 -6.72 8.35
C LEU A 8 18.53 -7.43 7.76
N ILE A 9 18.59 -7.86 6.50
CA ILE A 9 17.53 -8.67 5.89
C ILE A 9 17.40 -10.01 6.62
N VAL A 10 18.51 -10.72 6.85
CA VAL A 10 18.50 -12.02 7.54
C VAL A 10 18.03 -11.88 8.98
N LEU A 11 18.51 -10.87 9.71
CA LEU A 11 18.10 -10.60 11.10
C LEU A 11 16.62 -10.21 11.18
N GLY A 12 16.18 -9.28 10.32
CA GLY A 12 14.80 -8.80 10.30
C GLY A 12 13.80 -9.90 9.91
N LEU A 13 14.14 -10.71 8.91
CA LEU A 13 13.32 -11.87 8.52
C LEU A 13 13.34 -12.96 9.59
N GLY A 14 14.52 -13.30 10.12
CA GLY A 14 14.67 -14.30 11.19
C GLY A 14 13.85 -13.95 12.43
N LEU A 15 13.88 -12.68 12.85
CA LEU A 15 13.04 -12.19 13.95
C LEU A 15 11.54 -12.39 13.67
N ARG A 16 11.07 -12.02 12.47
CA ARG A 16 9.66 -12.17 12.08
C ARG A 16 9.25 -13.64 12.00
N LEU A 17 10.08 -14.50 11.41
CA LEU A 17 9.81 -15.94 11.34
C LEU A 17 9.79 -16.59 12.73
N PHE A 18 10.68 -16.17 13.63
CA PHE A 18 10.65 -16.61 15.03
C PHE A 18 9.35 -16.20 15.74
N LEU A 19 8.80 -15.02 15.42
CA LEU A 19 7.52 -14.56 15.96
C LEU A 19 6.33 -15.33 15.39
N ILE A 20 6.40 -15.77 14.12
CA ILE A 20 5.37 -16.65 13.50
C ILE A 20 5.46 -18.08 14.07
N PHE A 21 6.68 -18.56 14.33
CA PHE A 21 6.97 -19.92 14.77
C PHE A 21 7.76 -19.90 16.09
N PRO A 22 7.13 -19.52 17.23
CA PRO A 22 7.81 -19.39 18.51
C PRO A 22 8.23 -20.75 19.11
N GLY A 23 7.73 -21.86 18.55
CA GLY A 23 8.09 -23.22 18.94
C GLY A 23 7.79 -23.48 20.43
N PRO A 24 8.78 -23.89 21.25
CA PRO A 24 8.57 -24.17 22.68
C PRO A 24 8.04 -22.99 23.50
N LEU A 25 8.15 -21.77 22.96
CA LEU A 25 7.69 -20.55 23.62
C LEU A 25 6.23 -20.21 23.31
N GLU A 26 5.53 -21.00 22.49
CA GLU A 26 4.14 -20.73 22.09
C GLU A 26 3.20 -20.52 23.29
N SER A 27 3.38 -21.29 24.37
CA SER A 27 2.63 -21.14 25.63
C SER A 27 2.93 -19.88 26.43
N ARG A 28 4.02 -19.17 26.10
CA ARG A 28 4.45 -17.92 26.75
C ARG A 28 4.23 -16.69 25.85
N VAL A 29 3.80 -16.90 24.62
CA VAL A 29 3.70 -15.90 23.55
C VAL A 29 2.22 -15.71 23.16
N GLU A 30 1.28 -15.87 24.10
CA GLU A 30 -0.13 -15.46 23.92
C GLU A 30 -0.26 -13.97 23.57
N PHE A 31 0.74 -13.17 23.92
CA PHE A 31 0.79 -11.70 23.85
C PHE A 31 0.70 -11.08 22.44
N PHE A 32 0.64 -11.88 21.38
CA PHE A 32 1.09 -11.43 20.07
C PHE A 32 0.26 -11.94 18.89
N THR A 33 -0.88 -12.57 19.16
CA THR A 33 -1.87 -12.84 18.11
C THR A 33 -3.06 -11.94 18.32
N ASN A 34 -2.99 -10.69 17.88
CA ASN A 34 -4.23 -10.02 17.51
C ASN A 34 -4.77 -10.72 16.27
N LYS A 35 -5.57 -11.77 16.52
CA LYS A 35 -6.17 -12.57 15.48
C LYS A 35 -7.15 -11.74 14.65
N ALA A 36 -7.60 -10.57 15.11
CA ALA A 36 -8.70 -9.87 14.46
C ALA A 36 -8.36 -9.43 13.03
N ASP A 37 -7.24 -8.73 12.81
CA ASP A 37 -6.87 -8.25 11.48
C ASP A 37 -6.39 -9.37 10.56
N LEU A 38 -5.60 -10.32 11.09
CA LEU A 38 -5.19 -11.48 10.29
C LEU A 38 -6.39 -12.35 9.88
N ARG A 39 -7.40 -12.49 10.75
CA ARG A 39 -8.65 -13.19 10.41
C ARG A 39 -9.45 -12.42 9.37
N ASN A 40 -9.45 -11.08 9.42
CA ASN A 40 -10.07 -10.26 8.39
C ASN A 40 -9.47 -10.55 7.01
N TYR A 41 -8.16 -10.79 6.90
CA TYR A 41 -7.53 -11.17 5.62
C TYR A 41 -7.71 -12.65 5.25
N TYR A 42 -7.56 -13.54 6.23
CA TYR A 42 -7.56 -14.98 6.00
C TYR A 42 -8.95 -15.53 5.67
N TRP A 43 -9.99 -15.12 6.41
CA TRP A 43 -11.34 -15.63 6.21
C TRP A 43 -11.86 -15.44 4.78
N PRO A 44 -11.84 -14.23 4.18
CA PRO A 44 -12.35 -14.06 2.82
C PRO A 44 -11.46 -14.73 1.79
N ALA A 45 -10.15 -14.81 2.04
CA ALA A 45 -9.23 -15.55 1.17
C ALA A 45 -9.55 -17.05 1.16
N GLN A 46 -9.80 -17.65 2.32
CA GLN A 46 -10.22 -19.05 2.45
C GLN A 46 -11.61 -19.28 1.82
N ALA A 47 -12.55 -18.36 2.03
CA ALA A 47 -13.88 -18.43 1.42
C ALA A 47 -13.78 -18.40 -0.13
N ALA A 48 -12.98 -17.48 -0.69
CA ALA A 48 -12.75 -17.44 -2.14
C ALA A 48 -11.99 -18.67 -2.66
N GLN A 49 -10.99 -19.16 -1.93
CA GLN A 49 -10.28 -20.40 -2.29
C GLN A 49 -11.22 -21.60 -2.37
N SER A 50 -12.23 -21.68 -1.50
CA SER A 50 -13.25 -22.74 -1.50
C SER A 50 -14.38 -22.51 -2.52
N GLY A 51 -14.30 -21.46 -3.34
CA GLY A 51 -15.25 -21.15 -4.41
C GLY A 51 -16.41 -20.25 -4.00
N ALA A 52 -16.46 -19.77 -2.75
CA ALA A 52 -17.44 -18.78 -2.34
C ALA A 52 -17.08 -17.38 -2.87
N ASN A 53 -18.05 -16.47 -2.90
CA ASN A 53 -17.81 -15.06 -3.21
C ASN A 53 -17.81 -14.23 -1.90
N PRO A 54 -16.65 -13.78 -1.39
CA PRO A 54 -16.59 -13.03 -0.15
C PRO A 54 -17.38 -11.72 -0.18
N TYR A 55 -17.45 -11.06 -1.33
CA TYR A 55 -18.23 -9.83 -1.50
C TYR A 55 -19.73 -10.07 -1.33
N ALA A 56 -20.25 -11.20 -1.83
CA ALA A 56 -21.64 -11.57 -1.63
C ALA A 56 -21.93 -11.97 -0.16
N LEU A 57 -20.97 -12.61 0.51
CA LEU A 57 -21.09 -12.96 1.92
C LEU A 57 -21.11 -11.71 2.82
N TRP A 58 -20.28 -10.70 2.51
CA TRP A 58 -20.35 -9.40 3.20
C TRP A 58 -21.67 -8.68 2.94
N ALA A 59 -22.11 -8.61 1.67
CA ALA A 59 -23.35 -7.94 1.30
C ALA A 59 -24.60 -8.55 1.97
N SER A 60 -24.59 -9.86 2.22
CA SER A 60 -25.69 -10.57 2.89
C SER A 60 -25.60 -10.57 4.42
N GLY A 61 -24.52 -10.05 5.01
CA GLY A 61 -24.26 -10.12 6.45
C GLY A 61 -23.82 -11.51 6.95
N ALA A 62 -23.62 -12.48 6.06
CA ALA A 62 -23.17 -13.82 6.38
C ALA A 62 -21.70 -13.88 6.86
N SER A 63 -20.95 -12.78 6.69
CA SER A 63 -19.58 -12.63 7.17
C SER A 63 -19.46 -12.42 8.70
N GLY A 64 -20.57 -12.14 9.39
CA GLY A 64 -20.53 -11.82 10.82
C GLY A 64 -19.62 -10.63 11.13
N GLU A 65 -18.60 -10.84 11.97
CA GLU A 65 -17.65 -9.81 12.41
C GLU A 65 -16.56 -9.45 11.38
N PHE A 66 -16.42 -10.20 10.28
CA PHE A 66 -15.33 -9.97 9.31
C PHE A 66 -15.58 -8.77 8.40
N ARG A 67 -14.53 -7.98 8.19
CA ARG A 67 -14.59 -6.68 7.51
C ARG A 67 -14.58 -6.78 5.99
N ALA A 68 -15.34 -5.88 5.37
CA ALA A 68 -15.43 -5.74 3.92
C ALA A 68 -14.58 -4.58 3.38
N ASP A 69 -13.26 -4.61 3.57
CA ASP A 69 -12.38 -3.52 3.11
C ASP A 69 -11.23 -3.95 2.20
N MET A 70 -11.22 -5.20 1.72
CA MET A 70 -10.22 -5.69 0.78
C MET A 70 -10.58 -5.35 -0.66
N ALA A 71 -9.67 -4.68 -1.34
CA ALA A 71 -9.81 -4.48 -2.79
C ALA A 71 -9.62 -5.82 -3.53
N PRO A 72 -10.18 -5.98 -4.75
CA PRO A 72 -10.09 -7.25 -5.49
C PRO A 72 -8.68 -7.81 -5.69
N LEU A 73 -7.70 -6.97 -6.04
CA LEU A 73 -6.32 -7.45 -6.20
C LEU A 73 -5.69 -7.88 -4.87
N GLU A 74 -6.03 -7.17 -3.80
CA GLU A 74 -5.59 -7.54 -2.45
C GLU A 74 -6.13 -8.91 -2.05
N LEU A 75 -7.45 -9.12 -2.21
CA LEU A 75 -8.07 -10.41 -1.97
C LEU A 75 -7.45 -11.51 -2.84
N ALA A 76 -7.21 -11.26 -4.14
CA ALA A 76 -6.61 -12.23 -5.04
C ALA A 76 -5.20 -12.67 -4.60
N ILE A 77 -4.37 -11.74 -4.11
CA ILE A 77 -3.04 -12.06 -3.57
C ILE A 77 -3.16 -12.93 -2.32
N TYR A 78 -4.11 -12.65 -1.43
CA TYR A 78 -4.32 -13.46 -0.23
C TYR A 78 -4.89 -14.84 -0.57
N VAL A 79 -5.82 -14.94 -1.51
CA VAL A 79 -6.32 -16.22 -2.04
C VAL A 79 -5.16 -17.05 -2.60
N ALA A 80 -4.31 -16.45 -3.43
CA ALA A 80 -3.14 -17.14 -3.98
C ALA A 80 -2.17 -17.62 -2.88
N THR A 81 -2.00 -16.82 -1.82
CA THR A 81 -1.13 -17.17 -0.69
C THR A 81 -1.70 -18.32 0.13
N VAL A 82 -2.99 -18.25 0.48
CA VAL A 82 -3.72 -19.29 1.21
C VAL A 82 -3.86 -20.57 0.37
N ALA A 83 -3.87 -20.45 -0.96
CA ALA A 83 -3.85 -21.60 -1.87
C ALA A 83 -2.55 -22.41 -1.79
N VAL A 84 -1.41 -21.76 -1.49
CA VAL A 84 -0.13 -22.45 -1.28
C VAL A 84 -0.12 -23.16 0.07
N TRP A 85 -0.61 -22.49 1.13
CA TRP A 85 -0.72 -23.07 2.46
C TRP A 85 -1.95 -22.48 3.17
N ASN A 86 -2.95 -23.34 3.40
CA ASN A 86 -4.24 -22.94 3.99
C ASN A 86 -4.13 -22.79 5.52
N ASP A 87 -3.37 -21.78 5.94
CA ASP A 87 -3.12 -21.42 7.34
C ASP A 87 -2.93 -19.89 7.44
N PRO A 88 -3.47 -19.20 8.46
CA PRO A 88 -3.28 -17.75 8.61
C PRO A 88 -1.80 -17.32 8.62
N ARG A 89 -0.89 -18.19 9.06
CA ARG A 89 0.56 -17.93 9.07
C ARG A 89 1.11 -17.75 7.65
N ALA A 90 0.47 -18.29 6.62
CA ALA A 90 0.91 -18.08 5.24
C ALA A 90 0.88 -16.58 4.86
N LEU A 91 -0.14 -15.84 5.31
CA LEU A 91 -0.23 -14.39 5.11
C LEU A 91 0.82 -13.62 5.92
N GLN A 92 1.09 -14.05 7.16
CA GLN A 92 2.17 -13.46 7.97
C GLN A 92 3.55 -13.68 7.34
N ILE A 93 3.80 -14.85 6.74
CA ILE A 93 5.03 -15.11 6.00
C ILE A 93 5.14 -14.19 4.79
N LEU A 94 4.06 -14.01 4.01
CA LEU A 94 4.03 -13.04 2.91
C LEU A 94 4.42 -11.65 3.40
N PHE A 95 3.83 -11.18 4.51
CA PHE A 95 4.16 -9.88 5.09
C PHE A 95 5.61 -9.80 5.57
N ALA A 96 6.15 -10.86 6.17
CA ALA A 96 7.54 -10.91 6.60
C ALA A 96 8.52 -10.86 5.41
N LEU A 97 8.18 -11.51 4.29
CA LEU A 97 8.95 -11.45 3.05
C LEU A 97 8.90 -10.05 2.41
N CYS A 98 7.75 -9.39 2.42
CA CYS A 98 7.63 -7.99 1.98
C CYS A 98 8.41 -7.03 2.88
N ASP A 99 8.46 -7.27 4.20
CA ASP A 99 9.31 -6.49 5.09
C ASP A 99 10.80 -6.68 4.80
N ALA A 100 11.23 -7.92 4.56
CA ALA A 100 12.59 -8.22 4.12
C ALA A 100 12.93 -7.50 2.81
N LEU A 101 11.99 -7.49 1.86
CA LEU A 101 12.10 -6.74 0.61
C LEU A 101 12.18 -5.22 0.89
N ASN A 102 11.39 -4.67 1.80
CA ASN A 102 11.42 -3.25 2.16
C ASN A 102 12.78 -2.84 2.74
N ILE A 103 13.40 -3.69 3.57
CA ILE A 103 14.77 -3.45 4.07
C ILE A 103 15.75 -3.37 2.90
N PHE A 104 15.65 -4.29 1.94
CA PHE A 104 16.48 -4.27 0.72
C PHE A 104 16.25 -2.99 -0.10
N LEU A 105 14.99 -2.66 -0.39
CA LEU A 105 14.59 -1.51 -1.21
C LEU A 105 15.03 -0.19 -0.56
N LEU A 106 14.90 -0.04 0.76
CA LEU A 106 15.44 1.10 1.49
C LEU A 106 16.94 1.24 1.32
N GLY A 107 17.68 0.11 1.32
CA GLY A 107 19.12 0.11 1.07
C GLY A 107 19.49 0.60 -0.33
N VAL A 108 18.66 0.29 -1.33
CA VAL A 108 18.83 0.75 -2.71
C VAL A 108 18.43 2.23 -2.85
N LEU A 109 17.27 2.61 -2.32
CA LEU A 109 16.73 3.96 -2.40
C LEU A 109 17.64 4.99 -1.71
N LEU A 110 18.18 4.62 -0.55
CA LEU A 110 19.05 5.46 0.27
C LEU A 110 20.53 5.17 0.05
N GLN A 111 20.93 4.54 -1.06
CA GLN A 111 22.30 4.06 -1.27
C GLN A 111 23.39 5.12 -0.98
N GLN A 112 23.13 6.38 -1.29
CA GLN A 112 24.04 7.51 -1.11
C GLN A 112 23.78 8.34 0.16
N SER A 113 22.71 8.05 0.90
CA SER A 113 22.33 8.80 2.10
C SER A 113 22.99 8.25 3.35
N ARG A 114 23.47 9.15 4.22
CA ARG A 114 23.97 8.80 5.56
C ARG A 114 22.88 8.18 6.44
N LEU A 115 21.60 8.41 6.10
CA LEU A 115 20.46 7.89 6.84
C LEU A 115 20.10 6.43 6.46
N ARG A 116 20.78 5.84 5.46
CA ARG A 116 20.51 4.47 5.01
C ARG A 116 20.53 3.47 6.15
N ALA A 117 21.63 3.40 6.91
CA ALA A 117 21.77 2.41 7.96
C ALA A 117 20.76 2.64 9.10
N PRO A 118 20.58 3.87 9.64
CA PRO A 118 19.53 4.15 10.62
C PRO A 118 18.13 3.71 10.18
N PHE A 119 17.70 4.04 8.95
CA PHE A 119 16.38 3.63 8.45
C PHE A 119 16.26 2.13 8.26
N GLN A 120 17.29 1.46 7.72
CA GLN A 120 17.27 0.00 7.58
C GLN A 120 17.22 -0.69 8.95
N ILE A 121 17.96 -0.20 9.95
CA ILE A 121 17.95 -0.73 11.31
C ILE A 121 16.58 -0.51 11.95
N PHE A 122 16.04 0.71 11.85
CA PHE A 122 14.71 1.04 12.36
C PHE A 122 13.64 0.15 11.72
N TYR A 123 13.68 -0.07 10.41
CA TYR A 123 12.70 -0.92 9.75
C TYR A 123 12.87 -2.40 10.14
N ALA A 124 14.11 -2.89 10.18
CA ALA A 124 14.41 -4.30 10.46
C ALA A 124 14.10 -4.70 11.91
N LEU A 125 14.47 -3.84 12.87
CA LEU A 125 14.53 -4.15 14.31
C LEU A 125 13.76 -3.17 15.19
N GLY A 126 13.18 -2.11 14.62
CA GLY A 126 12.50 -1.08 15.39
C GLY A 126 11.28 -1.64 16.11
N PRO A 127 11.04 -1.22 17.37
CA PRO A 127 9.93 -1.75 18.15
C PRO A 127 8.59 -1.50 17.47
N LEU A 128 8.42 -0.39 16.75
CA LEU A 128 7.18 -0.09 16.04
C LEU A 128 6.93 -1.02 14.84
N THR A 129 7.96 -1.37 14.07
CA THR A 129 7.78 -2.25 12.91
C THR A 129 7.57 -3.69 13.33
N VAL A 130 8.24 -4.13 14.40
CA VAL A 130 8.00 -5.42 15.04
C VAL A 130 6.61 -5.44 15.68
N TYR A 131 6.24 -4.41 16.42
CA TYR A 131 4.91 -4.27 17.03
C TYR A 131 3.80 -4.35 15.97
N ASN A 132 3.91 -3.59 14.88
CA ASN A 132 2.94 -3.64 13.79
C ASN A 132 2.89 -5.02 13.14
N PHE A 133 4.03 -5.67 12.89
CA PHE A 133 4.04 -7.02 12.33
C PHE A 133 3.28 -8.02 13.22
N VAL A 134 3.34 -7.85 14.53
CA VAL A 134 2.82 -8.84 15.46
C VAL A 134 1.39 -8.55 15.90
N LEU A 135 1.10 -7.33 16.33
CA LEU A 135 -0.20 -6.95 16.88
C LEU A 135 -1.20 -6.46 15.84
N VAL A 136 -0.73 -6.06 14.66
CA VAL A 136 -1.58 -5.56 13.60
C VAL A 136 -0.96 -5.96 12.26
N PRO A 137 -0.75 -7.28 11.99
CA PRO A 137 -0.09 -7.74 10.77
C PRO A 137 -0.85 -7.19 9.56
N GLN A 138 -0.32 -6.12 8.96
CA GLN A 138 -1.05 -5.31 8.01
C GLN A 138 -0.47 -5.40 6.60
N ASP A 139 -1.39 -5.31 5.65
CA ASP A 139 -1.18 -5.13 4.23
C ASP A 139 -0.23 -3.96 3.84
N LYS A 140 0.08 -3.05 4.77
CA LYS A 140 0.91 -1.86 4.54
C LYS A 140 2.33 -2.20 4.11
N THR A 141 2.87 -3.37 4.48
CA THR A 141 4.20 -3.77 4.01
C THR A 141 4.26 -3.95 2.49
N ILE A 142 3.20 -4.50 1.88
CA ILE A 142 3.08 -4.67 0.43
C ILE A 142 2.96 -3.29 -0.24
N LEU A 143 2.14 -2.42 0.35
CA LEU A 143 1.99 -1.02 -0.09
C LEU A 143 3.34 -0.29 -0.08
N LEU A 144 4.13 -0.42 0.99
CA LEU A 144 5.47 0.16 1.07
C LEU A 144 6.43 -0.42 0.04
N SER A 145 6.40 -1.73 -0.22
CA SER A 145 7.23 -2.36 -1.27
C SER A 145 6.95 -1.76 -2.63
N LEU A 146 5.67 -1.66 -3.01
CA LEU A 146 5.26 -1.06 -4.27
C LEU A 146 5.65 0.41 -4.36
N SER A 147 5.50 1.15 -3.26
CA SER A 147 5.83 2.58 -3.19
C SER A 147 7.33 2.83 -3.30
N PHE A 148 8.16 2.05 -2.60
CA PHE A 148 9.62 2.13 -2.72
C PHE A 148 10.12 1.71 -4.10
N LEU A 149 9.51 0.70 -4.73
CA LEU A 149 9.83 0.35 -6.11
C LEU A 149 9.53 1.52 -7.05
N ILE A 150 8.35 2.15 -6.94
CA ILE A 150 8.01 3.35 -7.73
C ILE A 150 9.05 4.46 -7.52
N PHE A 151 9.43 4.76 -6.27
CA PHE A 151 10.44 5.78 -5.99
C PHE A 151 11.81 5.44 -6.56
N ILE A 152 12.27 4.19 -6.43
CA ILE A 152 13.54 3.75 -7.03
C ILE A 152 13.51 3.94 -8.55
N LEU A 153 12.42 3.55 -9.21
CA LEU A 153 12.28 3.72 -10.66
C LEU A 153 12.22 5.20 -11.06
N LEU A 154 11.54 6.04 -10.27
CA LEU A 154 11.50 7.50 -10.45
C LEU A 154 12.88 8.15 -10.29
N THR A 155 13.69 7.71 -9.33
CA THR A 155 15.08 8.18 -9.19
C THR A 155 15.92 7.78 -10.41
N ARG A 156 15.75 6.55 -10.90
CA ARG A 156 16.48 6.04 -12.08
C ARG A 156 16.10 6.78 -13.35
N ILE A 157 14.81 7.02 -13.60
CA ILE A 157 14.37 7.74 -14.80
C ILE A 157 14.81 9.21 -14.77
N ASN A 158 14.79 9.84 -13.60
CA ASN A 158 15.31 11.20 -13.44
C ASN A 158 16.80 11.29 -13.75
N GLY A 159 17.60 10.35 -13.22
CA GLY A 159 19.02 10.26 -13.55
C GLY A 159 19.26 10.12 -15.05
N LEU A 160 18.52 9.22 -15.72
CA LEU A 160 18.63 9.01 -17.17
C LEU A 160 18.25 10.25 -17.98
N ARG A 161 17.19 10.97 -17.60
CA ARG A 161 16.76 12.20 -18.28
C ARG A 161 17.80 13.31 -18.15
N HIS A 162 18.43 13.45 -16.98
CA HIS A 162 19.55 14.37 -16.79
C HIS A 162 20.76 14.00 -17.68
N THR A 163 21.10 12.71 -17.78
CA THR A 163 22.22 12.26 -18.64
C THR A 163 21.92 12.40 -20.13
N GLN A 164 20.67 12.16 -20.56
CA GLN A 164 20.24 12.32 -21.96
C GLN A 164 20.30 13.76 -22.45
N SER A 165 20.08 14.74 -21.58
CA SER A 165 20.28 16.16 -21.91
C SER A 165 21.74 16.48 -22.27
N ILE A 166 22.68 15.63 -21.87
CA ILE A 166 24.14 15.81 -22.07
C ILE A 166 24.67 14.92 -23.20
N SER A 167 23.99 13.81 -23.52
CA SER A 167 24.42 12.85 -24.54
C SER A 167 23.27 12.47 -25.48
N ALA A 168 23.31 12.97 -26.71
CA ALA A 168 22.29 12.79 -27.74
C ALA A 168 22.11 11.33 -28.24
N ASN A 169 22.94 10.38 -27.78
CA ASN A 169 23.04 9.02 -28.34
C ASN A 169 22.58 7.89 -27.40
N LEU A 170 21.88 8.18 -26.30
CA LEU A 170 21.35 7.14 -25.42
C LEU A 170 20.05 6.51 -26.00
N PRO A 171 19.92 5.17 -26.00
CA PRO A 171 18.80 4.50 -26.63
C PRO A 171 17.47 4.82 -25.94
N ILE A 172 16.53 5.34 -26.73
CA ILE A 172 15.16 5.75 -26.36
C ILE A 172 14.38 4.64 -25.63
N THR A 173 14.72 3.38 -25.87
CA THR A 173 14.01 2.20 -25.40
C THR A 173 14.07 2.00 -23.88
N ARG A 174 15.20 2.30 -23.22
CA ARG A 174 15.36 2.03 -21.77
C ARG A 174 14.44 2.88 -20.90
N ALA A 175 14.25 4.16 -21.25
CA ALA A 175 13.36 5.04 -20.50
C ALA A 175 11.90 4.58 -20.58
N SER A 176 11.46 4.12 -21.76
CA SER A 176 10.08 3.64 -21.96
C SER A 176 9.74 2.40 -21.14
N TYR A 177 10.68 1.49 -20.91
CA TYR A 177 10.44 0.34 -20.02
C TYR A 177 10.26 0.77 -18.55
N LEU A 178 11.02 1.77 -18.09
CA LEU A 178 10.88 2.31 -16.73
C LEU A 178 9.55 3.04 -16.56
N GLU A 179 9.17 3.87 -17.52
CA GLU A 179 7.86 4.57 -17.52
C GLU A 179 6.70 3.57 -17.46
N PHE A 180 6.76 2.51 -18.29
CA PHE A 180 5.78 1.43 -18.25
C PHE A 180 5.74 0.74 -16.89
N ALA A 181 6.91 0.38 -16.33
CA ALA A 181 6.99 -0.29 -15.04
C ALA A 181 6.47 0.59 -13.88
N ILE A 182 6.72 1.90 -13.91
CA ILE A 182 6.19 2.85 -12.93
C ILE A 182 4.66 2.86 -12.96
N ILE A 183 4.04 2.90 -14.16
CA ILE A 183 2.58 2.88 -14.28
C ILE A 183 1.99 1.54 -13.92
N LEU A 184 2.63 0.45 -14.33
CA LEU A 184 2.22 -0.88 -13.91
C LEU A 184 2.19 -1.00 -12.38
N LEU A 185 3.26 -0.58 -11.70
CA LEU A 185 3.35 -0.60 -10.24
C LEU A 185 2.34 0.35 -9.59
N ALA A 186 2.13 1.55 -10.16
CA ALA A 186 1.14 2.48 -9.66
C ALA A 186 -0.29 1.93 -9.80
N ALA A 187 -0.59 1.23 -10.90
CA ALA A 187 -1.90 0.62 -11.11
C ALA A 187 -2.12 -0.60 -10.21
N ILE A 188 -1.11 -1.46 -10.05
CA ILE A 188 -1.12 -2.56 -9.07
C ILE A 188 -1.33 -1.99 -7.67
N LEU A 189 -0.61 -0.92 -7.33
CA LEU A 189 -0.77 -0.26 -6.05
C LEU A 189 -2.21 0.25 -5.88
N ALA A 190 -2.80 0.96 -6.83
CA ALA A 190 -4.18 1.44 -6.75
C ALA A 190 -5.21 0.31 -6.62
N ALA A 191 -5.03 -0.77 -7.40
CA ALA A 191 -5.89 -1.95 -7.36
C ALA A 191 -5.78 -2.70 -6.03
N PHE A 192 -4.61 -2.67 -5.39
CA PHE A 192 -4.37 -3.25 -4.06
C PHE A 192 -4.92 -2.32 -2.96
N LYS A 193 -4.49 -1.05 -2.96
CA LYS A 193 -4.96 0.03 -2.09
C LYS A 193 -4.98 1.34 -2.87
N TRP A 194 -6.04 2.13 -2.69
CA TRP A 194 -6.32 3.34 -3.49
C TRP A 194 -5.29 4.48 -3.36
N LEU A 195 -4.18 4.27 -2.66
CA LEU A 195 -3.16 5.27 -2.37
C LEU A 195 -2.62 5.97 -3.63
N SER A 196 -2.34 5.21 -4.70
CA SER A 196 -1.75 5.81 -5.91
C SER A 196 -2.72 6.62 -6.75
N VAL A 197 -4.04 6.49 -6.51
CA VAL A 197 -5.05 7.34 -7.17
C VAL A 197 -4.82 8.81 -6.79
N PHE A 198 -4.40 9.09 -5.55
CA PHE A 198 -4.16 10.44 -5.05
C PHE A 198 -2.97 11.16 -5.69
N TYR A 199 -2.10 10.46 -6.42
CA TYR A 199 -0.96 11.06 -7.12
C TYR A 199 -0.85 10.60 -8.57
N LEU A 200 -1.89 9.95 -9.11
CA LEU A 200 -1.88 9.43 -10.49
C LEU A 200 -1.68 10.54 -11.52
N LEU A 201 -2.42 11.65 -11.38
CA LEU A 201 -2.36 12.76 -12.32
C LEU A 201 -0.95 13.37 -12.42
N PRO A 202 -0.32 13.83 -11.32
CA PRO A 202 1.05 14.37 -11.40
C PRO A 202 2.05 13.30 -11.86
N LEU A 203 1.86 12.02 -11.50
CA LEU A 203 2.69 10.94 -12.00
C LEU A 203 2.60 10.79 -13.52
N LEU A 204 1.39 10.76 -14.08
CA LEU A 204 1.17 10.68 -15.53
C LEU A 204 1.76 11.89 -16.25
N LEU A 205 1.54 13.09 -15.74
CA LEU A 205 2.13 14.32 -16.31
C LEU A 205 3.66 14.31 -16.26
N PHE A 206 4.23 13.75 -15.19
CA PHE A 206 5.67 13.65 -15.01
C PHE A 206 6.32 12.66 -15.99
N ILE A 207 5.73 11.48 -16.16
CA ILE A 207 6.33 10.45 -17.02
C ILE A 207 6.03 10.68 -18.49
N SER A 208 4.90 11.32 -18.83
CA SER A 208 4.45 11.44 -20.22
C SER A 208 5.16 12.58 -20.93
N LYS A 209 5.71 12.29 -22.11
CA LYS A 209 6.40 13.28 -22.94
C LYS A 209 5.44 14.11 -23.79
N ASP A 210 4.30 13.52 -24.16
CA ASP A 210 3.27 14.12 -25.00
C ASP A 210 1.87 13.57 -24.61
N ALA A 211 0.84 14.09 -25.27
CA ALA A 211 -0.54 13.67 -25.04
C ALA A 211 -0.80 12.20 -25.39
N ARG A 212 -0.08 11.64 -26.37
CA ARG A 212 -0.25 10.22 -26.77
C ARG A 212 0.28 9.29 -25.71
N ALA A 213 1.45 9.58 -25.14
CA ALA A 213 2.02 8.87 -24.01
C ALA A 213 1.12 8.96 -22.78
N PHE A 214 0.57 10.15 -22.51
CA PHE A 214 -0.39 10.35 -21.42
C PHE A 214 -1.61 9.44 -21.57
N ILE A 215 -2.26 9.45 -22.74
CA ILE A 215 -3.43 8.60 -23.02
C ILE A 215 -3.07 7.13 -22.93
N LYS A 216 -1.94 6.71 -23.52
CA LYS A 216 -1.44 5.32 -23.45
C LYS A 216 -1.30 4.86 -22.01
N TYR A 217 -0.65 5.64 -21.16
CA TYR A 217 -0.41 5.29 -19.77
C TYR A 217 -1.67 5.35 -18.92
N ALA A 218 -2.59 6.30 -19.19
CA ALA A 218 -3.90 6.34 -18.56
C ALA A 218 -4.75 5.10 -18.91
N ILE A 219 -4.75 4.68 -20.19
CA ILE A 219 -5.43 3.46 -20.63
C ILE A 219 -4.82 2.23 -19.98
N LEU A 220 -3.48 2.13 -19.95
CA LEU A 220 -2.78 1.02 -19.29
C LEU A 220 -3.16 0.92 -17.81
N PHE A 221 -3.16 2.05 -17.10
CA PHE A 221 -3.57 2.11 -15.69
C PHE A 221 -5.01 1.61 -15.55
N GLY A 222 -5.95 2.19 -16.31
CA GLY A 222 -7.36 1.81 -16.27
C GLY A 222 -7.60 0.33 -16.61
N ALA A 223 -6.87 -0.21 -17.58
CA ALA A 223 -6.95 -1.61 -17.98
C ALA A 223 -6.49 -2.54 -16.85
N ILE A 224 -5.39 -2.23 -16.15
CA ILE A 224 -4.93 -3.02 -15.01
C ILE A 224 -5.94 -2.98 -13.86
N ILE A 225 -6.50 -1.81 -13.56
CA ILE A 225 -7.58 -1.69 -12.56
C ILE A 225 -8.77 -2.55 -12.98
N ALA A 226 -9.24 -2.44 -14.22
CA ALA A 226 -10.38 -3.22 -14.70
C ALA A 226 -10.13 -4.74 -14.62
N LEU A 227 -8.95 -5.19 -15.04
CA LEU A 227 -8.55 -6.59 -14.96
C LEU A 227 -8.50 -7.10 -13.53
N ALA A 228 -7.98 -6.30 -12.59
CA ALA A 228 -7.95 -6.66 -11.18
C ALA A 228 -9.35 -6.86 -10.57
N HIS A 229 -10.37 -6.18 -11.10
CA HIS A 229 -11.75 -6.26 -10.62
C HIS A 229 -12.58 -7.36 -11.33
N LEU A 230 -12.05 -7.98 -12.38
CA LEU A 230 -12.75 -8.99 -13.17
C LEU A 230 -13.19 -10.23 -12.37
N PRO A 231 -12.37 -10.81 -11.44
CA PRO A 231 -12.73 -12.08 -10.79
C PRO A 231 -14.00 -12.05 -9.96
N TRP A 232 -14.41 -10.86 -9.49
CA TRP A 232 -15.65 -10.66 -8.70
C TRP A 232 -16.56 -9.60 -9.32
N PHE A 233 -16.53 -9.50 -10.66
CA PHE A 233 -17.36 -8.58 -11.42
C PHE A 233 -18.82 -8.59 -10.92
N THR A 234 -19.42 -7.41 -10.79
CA THR A 234 -20.73 -7.09 -10.18
C THR A 234 -20.84 -7.11 -8.65
N THR A 235 -19.92 -7.73 -7.91
CA THR A 235 -20.03 -7.82 -6.44
C THR A 235 -18.98 -7.00 -5.69
N TRP A 236 -17.84 -6.71 -6.30
CA TRP A 236 -16.76 -5.92 -5.68
C TRP A 236 -17.17 -4.48 -5.33
N SER A 237 -18.23 -3.94 -5.95
CA SER A 237 -18.70 -2.56 -5.70
C SER A 237 -19.13 -2.37 -4.24
N TYR A 238 -19.54 -3.45 -3.58
CA TYR A 238 -19.88 -3.45 -2.16
C TYR A 238 -18.77 -2.87 -1.28
N VAL A 239 -17.49 -3.16 -1.56
CA VAL A 239 -16.38 -2.59 -0.77
C VAL A 239 -16.30 -1.07 -0.91
N TYR A 240 -16.67 -0.52 -2.07
CA TYR A 240 -16.68 0.92 -2.27
C TYR A 240 -17.89 1.58 -1.60
N GLU A 241 -19.05 0.93 -1.61
CA GLU A 241 -20.22 1.38 -0.85
C GLU A 241 -19.93 1.36 0.66
N PHE A 242 -19.34 0.27 1.14
CA PHE A 242 -18.92 0.15 2.54
C PHE A 242 -17.91 1.23 2.94
N ARG A 243 -16.90 1.50 2.10
CA ARG A 243 -15.93 2.59 2.33
C ARG A 243 -16.58 3.98 2.25
N ALA A 244 -17.51 4.21 1.33
CA ALA A 244 -18.23 5.48 1.24
C ALA A 244 -19.06 5.74 2.51
N ASN A 245 -19.70 4.71 3.06
CA ASN A 245 -20.46 4.80 4.31
C ASN A 245 -19.56 5.14 5.52
N ARG A 246 -18.30 4.69 5.53
CA ARG A 246 -17.30 5.07 6.56
C ARG A 246 -17.02 6.57 6.60
N VAL A 247 -17.10 7.25 5.44
CA VAL A 247 -16.87 8.69 5.37
C VAL A 247 -17.91 9.46 6.18
N GLY A 248 -19.09 8.90 6.45
CA GLY A 248 -20.14 9.50 7.29
C GLY A 248 -19.99 9.26 8.80
N ASN A 249 -19.16 8.31 9.24
CA ASN A 249 -19.02 7.92 10.65
C ASN A 249 -17.55 7.58 10.98
N PRO A 250 -16.66 8.59 11.14
CA PRO A 250 -15.26 8.35 11.47
C PRO A 250 -15.15 7.74 12.87
N SER A 251 -14.25 6.76 13.02
CA SER A 251 -13.81 6.20 14.30
C SER A 251 -12.30 6.46 14.51
N HIS A 252 -11.79 6.11 15.70
CA HIS A 252 -10.53 6.55 16.32
C HIS A 252 -9.30 6.81 15.40
N ILE A 253 -8.44 7.76 15.83
CA ILE A 253 -7.10 8.11 15.26
C ILE A 253 -7.13 8.79 13.86
N ALA A 254 -8.17 9.55 13.56
CA ALA A 254 -8.19 10.45 12.41
C ALA A 254 -8.54 11.87 12.84
N PHE A 255 -8.06 12.89 12.11
CA PHE A 255 -8.47 14.28 12.29
C PHE A 255 -10.01 14.42 12.25
N ALA A 256 -10.66 13.59 11.44
CA ALA A 256 -12.11 13.44 11.37
C ALA A 256 -12.77 13.02 12.69
N ALA A 257 -12.13 12.14 13.48
CA ALA A 257 -12.64 11.73 14.79
C ALA A 257 -12.56 12.90 15.79
N LEU A 258 -11.47 13.66 15.78
CA LEU A 258 -11.34 14.87 16.60
C LEU A 258 -12.40 15.93 16.24
N LEU A 259 -12.65 16.14 14.95
CA LEU A 259 -13.72 17.04 14.49
C LEU A 259 -15.11 16.54 14.92
N ARG A 260 -15.30 15.22 14.98
CA ARG A 260 -16.56 14.61 15.42
C ARG A 260 -16.80 14.84 16.91
N GLU A 261 -15.79 14.58 17.74
CA GLU A 261 -15.85 14.86 19.18
C GLU A 261 -16.06 16.36 19.48
N ALA A 262 -15.51 17.23 18.64
CA ALA A 262 -15.73 18.68 18.72
C ALA A 262 -17.12 19.15 18.20
N GLY A 263 -17.93 18.24 17.64
CA GLY A 263 -19.23 18.58 17.04
C GLY A 263 -19.15 19.34 15.71
N TRP A 264 -17.98 19.37 15.06
CA TRP A 264 -17.72 20.08 13.81
C TRP A 264 -17.53 19.13 12.61
N PHE A 265 -17.82 17.85 12.80
CA PHE A 265 -17.66 16.88 11.74
C PHE A 265 -18.70 17.05 10.64
N ASP A 266 -18.22 17.26 9.42
CA ASP A 266 -18.98 17.12 8.19
C ASP A 266 -18.14 16.36 7.17
N SER A 267 -18.62 15.18 6.79
CA SER A 267 -18.06 14.34 5.72
C SER A 267 -17.79 15.10 4.42
N ARG A 268 -18.64 16.07 4.07
CA ARG A 268 -18.51 16.88 2.85
C ARG A 268 -17.35 17.85 2.97
N LEU A 269 -17.12 18.42 4.15
CA LEU A 269 -15.96 19.28 4.41
C LEU A 269 -14.64 18.51 4.31
N LEU A 270 -14.61 17.24 4.75
CA LEU A 270 -13.41 16.40 4.59
C LEU A 270 -13.12 16.10 3.11
N ILE A 271 -14.15 15.74 2.33
CA ILE A 271 -14.00 15.50 0.90
C ILE A 271 -13.57 16.79 0.18
N ALA A 272 -14.16 17.94 0.53
CA ALA A 272 -13.76 19.23 0.01
C ALA A 272 -12.30 19.56 0.40
N GLY A 273 -11.92 19.32 1.66
CA GLY A 273 -10.56 19.50 2.16
C GLY A 273 -9.53 18.65 1.43
N LEU A 274 -9.86 17.39 1.15
CA LEU A 274 -9.05 16.50 0.31
C LEU A 274 -8.90 17.07 -1.11
N ALA A 275 -10.01 17.41 -1.77
CA ALA A 275 -10.01 17.91 -3.13
C ALA A 275 -9.21 19.22 -3.26
N ILE A 276 -9.39 20.15 -2.31
CA ILE A 276 -8.66 21.42 -2.25
C ILE A 276 -7.16 21.16 -2.00
N SER A 277 -6.83 20.28 -1.05
CA SER A 277 -5.44 19.93 -0.74
C SER A 277 -4.73 19.35 -1.97
N LEU A 278 -5.34 18.39 -2.65
CA LEU A 278 -4.80 17.79 -3.88
C LEU A 278 -4.67 18.82 -4.99
N LEU A 279 -5.67 19.68 -5.20
CA LEU A 279 -5.61 20.74 -6.19
C LEU A 279 -4.45 21.69 -5.92
N ILE A 280 -4.26 22.12 -4.68
CA ILE A 280 -3.14 22.97 -4.27
C ILE A 280 -1.82 22.26 -4.58
N ILE A 281 -1.63 21.03 -4.08
CA ILE A 281 -0.41 20.25 -4.30
C ILE A 281 -0.12 20.14 -5.81
N TYR A 282 -1.12 19.83 -6.63
CA TYR A 282 -0.96 19.71 -8.07
C TYR A 282 -0.62 21.05 -8.75
N LEU A 283 -1.22 22.16 -8.31
CA LEU A 283 -0.87 23.49 -8.82
C LEU A 283 0.57 23.87 -8.46
N PHE A 284 1.03 23.55 -7.25
CA PHE A 284 2.42 23.75 -6.83
C PHE A 284 3.38 22.87 -7.65
N PHE A 285 3.02 21.61 -7.92
CA PHE A 285 3.76 20.72 -8.81
C PHE A 285 3.85 21.27 -10.24
N LEU A 286 2.73 21.69 -10.83
CA LEU A 286 2.67 22.28 -12.17
C LEU A 286 3.50 23.57 -12.27
N ARG A 287 3.53 24.36 -11.21
CA ARG A 287 4.37 25.56 -11.08
C ARG A 287 5.83 25.26 -10.72
N ARG A 288 6.25 23.99 -10.70
CA ARG A 288 7.60 23.51 -10.36
C ARG A 288 8.09 23.98 -8.99
N ARG A 289 7.16 24.15 -8.03
CA ARG A 289 7.47 24.48 -6.63
C ARG A 289 7.63 23.24 -5.75
N LEU A 290 7.14 22.10 -6.24
CA LEU A 290 7.32 20.78 -5.64
C LEU A 290 7.94 19.85 -6.67
N ASP A 291 8.82 18.96 -6.23
CA ASP A 291 9.28 17.85 -7.05
C ASP A 291 8.24 16.70 -7.08
N ILE A 292 8.49 15.68 -7.90
CA ILE A 292 7.57 14.53 -8.01
C ILE A 292 7.51 13.69 -6.73
N PHE A 293 8.59 13.61 -5.96
CA PHE A 293 8.64 12.82 -4.73
C PHE A 293 7.83 13.50 -3.62
N GLU A 294 8.03 14.81 -3.44
CA GLU A 294 7.25 15.67 -2.55
C GLU A 294 5.77 15.65 -2.93
N THR A 295 5.47 15.74 -4.23
CA THR A 295 4.09 15.69 -4.72
C THR A 295 3.42 14.36 -4.37
N ILE A 296 4.08 13.23 -4.61
CA ILE A 296 3.55 11.90 -4.25
C ILE A 296 3.35 11.79 -2.73
N ALA A 297 4.35 12.21 -1.93
CA ALA A 297 4.30 12.14 -0.48
C ALA A 297 3.17 13.00 0.11
N LEU A 298 3.03 14.25 -0.33
CA LEU A 298 1.98 15.16 0.12
C LEU A 298 0.60 14.71 -0.34
N SER A 299 0.46 14.21 -1.57
CA SER A 299 -0.79 13.67 -2.08
C SER A 299 -1.25 12.44 -1.29
N ALA A 300 -0.34 11.49 -1.05
CA ALA A 300 -0.62 10.32 -0.23
C ALA A 300 -0.97 10.72 1.22
N GLY A 301 -0.22 11.65 1.80
CA GLY A 301 -0.48 12.21 3.13
C GLY A 301 -1.83 12.92 3.22
N ALA A 302 -2.22 13.70 2.21
CA ALA A 302 -3.54 14.32 2.13
C ALA A 302 -4.65 13.26 2.06
N GLY A 303 -4.46 12.19 1.27
CA GLY A 303 -5.35 11.04 1.27
C GLY A 303 -5.55 10.48 2.69
N ILE A 304 -4.46 10.10 3.35
CA ILE A 304 -4.48 9.53 4.71
C ILE A 304 -5.12 10.49 5.74
N LEU A 305 -4.82 11.79 5.66
CA LEU A 305 -5.32 12.78 6.60
C LEU A 305 -6.83 12.99 6.49
N TRP A 306 -7.34 13.07 5.26
CA TRP A 306 -8.71 13.48 4.98
C TRP A 306 -9.68 12.31 4.77
N THR A 307 -9.19 11.12 4.40
CA THR A 307 -10.04 9.93 4.34
C THR A 307 -10.10 9.27 5.70
N PRO A 308 -11.27 9.16 6.35
CA PRO A 308 -11.38 8.49 7.63
C PRO A 308 -11.06 7.00 7.46
N ASP A 309 -10.09 6.50 8.23
CA ASP A 309 -9.86 5.06 8.38
C ASP A 309 -10.74 4.50 9.50
N MET A 310 -10.99 3.19 9.47
CA MET A 310 -11.69 2.51 10.57
C MET A 310 -10.73 2.13 11.69
N ASP A 311 -11.29 2.11 12.91
CA ASP A 311 -10.88 1.32 14.08
C ASP A 311 -10.30 -0.05 13.69
N PRO A 312 -9.26 -0.62 14.33
CA PRO A 312 -9.11 -2.08 14.42
C PRO A 312 -10.35 -2.67 15.13
N VAL A 313 -10.67 -3.94 14.89
CA VAL A 313 -11.84 -4.56 15.54
C VAL A 313 -11.63 -4.41 17.04
N HIS A 314 -12.65 -3.92 17.75
CA HIS A 314 -12.78 -3.90 19.20
C HIS A 314 -11.53 -4.40 19.93
N LEU A 315 -10.69 -3.48 20.39
CA LEU A 315 -9.83 -3.72 21.56
C LEU A 315 -10.72 -3.83 22.83
N SER A 316 -11.87 -4.50 22.75
CA SER A 316 -12.53 -5.04 23.94
C SER A 316 -11.72 -6.26 24.36
N ILE A 317 -10.68 -5.98 25.14
CA ILE A 317 -10.22 -6.88 26.19
C ILE A 317 -11.39 -7.16 27.11
#